data_AF-A0A259FI24-F1
#
_entry.id   AF-A0A259FI24-F1
#
_cell.length_a   1.000
_cell.length_b   1.000
_cell.length_c   1.000
_cell.angle_alpha   90.00
_cell.angle_beta   90.00
_cell.angle_gamma   90.00
#
_symmetry.space_group_name_H-M   'P 1'
#
loop_
_entity.id
_entity.type
_entity.pdbx_description
1 polymer ?
#
loop_
_entity_poly.entity_id
_entity_poly.type
_entity_poly.pdbx_seq_one_letter_code
_entity_poly.pdbx_strand_id
1 'polypeptide(L)'
;MTIAVIVLVIKMKLVRMTPMALVASMMLSGAYAQVAPSIDSLTVTGIQDAPLTQTILKGEKLNQSRVNTPNTAAMLLNIPGVSMYSGGGVSGLPAIHGLADDRVSTNVDGMPLLSSCPNHMNSPLSYISPSNVGSVKVITGLSPVSAGGDSLGGVVSVQSLPPVFANKGETLTQGEVGASYSSNATAIGGNLNVTAATDEFSANYTIDSVKAGNYTAGGNFKAPGNGISPSTVGASRYIATNQQLSLAWQKENHLIEFKAGYQFIPFEGYANQRMDMTKNQSEQFNLKYTGKY
;
A
#
# COMPACT_ATOMS: atom_id res chain seq x y z
N MET A 1 55.38 14.66 -9.22
CA MET A 1 54.57 14.03 -10.27
C MET A 1 53.12 14.35 -9.96
N THR A 2 52.59 15.37 -10.61
CA THR A 2 51.33 16.04 -10.28
C THR A 2 50.17 15.25 -10.88
N ILE A 3 49.25 14.75 -10.05
CA ILE A 3 48.02 14.07 -10.51
C ILE A 3 46.86 15.05 -10.32
N ALA A 4 46.33 15.53 -11.44
CA ALA A 4 45.18 16.42 -11.50
C ALA A 4 43.88 15.64 -11.26
N VAL A 5 43.06 16.12 -10.32
CA VAL A 5 41.69 15.65 -10.09
C VAL A 5 40.76 16.48 -10.97
N ILE A 6 40.15 15.86 -11.97
CA ILE A 6 39.09 16.49 -12.79
C ILE A 6 37.76 16.32 -12.05
N VAL A 7 37.27 17.42 -11.47
CA VAL A 7 35.91 17.51 -10.92
C VAL A 7 34.96 17.94 -12.04
N LEU A 8 34.09 17.04 -12.48
CA LEU A 8 33.03 17.34 -13.45
C LEU A 8 31.86 18.03 -12.74
N VAL A 9 31.84 19.37 -12.76
CA VAL A 9 30.71 20.17 -12.27
C VAL A 9 29.68 20.31 -13.40
N ILE A 10 28.58 19.55 -13.32
CA ILE A 10 27.42 19.75 -14.19
C ILE A 10 26.67 21.00 -13.70
N LYS A 11 26.81 22.11 -14.42
CA LYS A 11 25.98 23.31 -14.23
C LYS A 11 24.58 23.04 -14.76
N MET A 12 23.63 22.73 -13.88
CA MET A 12 22.21 22.71 -14.21
C MET A 12 21.69 24.15 -14.25
N LYS A 13 21.30 24.62 -15.45
CA LYS A 13 20.62 25.91 -15.62
C LYS A 13 19.25 25.83 -14.92
N LEU A 14 19.07 26.55 -13.81
CA LEU A 14 17.75 26.82 -13.26
C LEU A 14 16.97 27.67 -14.28
N VAL A 15 15.94 27.07 -14.89
CA VAL A 15 14.92 27.83 -15.61
C VAL A 15 14.03 28.48 -14.56
N ARG A 16 14.05 29.81 -14.49
CA ARG A 16 13.10 30.61 -13.70
C ARG A 16 11.68 30.32 -14.21
N MET A 17 10.95 29.49 -13.49
CA MET A 17 9.51 29.36 -13.68
C MET A 17 8.85 30.60 -13.08
N THR A 18 8.35 31.48 -13.93
CA THR A 18 7.54 32.62 -13.54
C THR A 18 6.19 32.14 -12.98
N PRO A 19 5.70 32.69 -11.85
CA PRO A 19 4.46 32.24 -11.19
C PRO A 19 3.17 32.60 -11.96
N MET A 20 3.29 33.05 -13.21
CA MET A 20 2.17 33.58 -13.99
C MET A 20 1.47 32.52 -14.86
N ALA A 21 2.08 31.35 -15.05
CA ALA A 21 1.51 30.28 -15.87
C ALA A 21 0.47 29.40 -15.14
N LEU A 22 0.52 29.32 -13.80
CA LEU A 22 -0.42 28.50 -13.02
C LEU A 22 -1.78 29.20 -12.82
N VAL A 23 -1.83 30.53 -12.93
CA VAL A 23 -3.07 31.32 -12.76
C VAL A 23 -3.91 31.33 -14.06
N ALA A 24 -3.29 31.12 -15.22
CA ALA A 24 -3.98 31.15 -16.51
C ALA A 24 -4.80 29.88 -16.81
N SER A 25 -4.53 28.75 -16.17
CA SER A 25 -5.27 27.49 -16.39
C SER A 25 -6.53 27.36 -15.53
N MET A 26 -6.80 28.25 -14.58
CA MET A 26 -8.01 28.23 -13.74
C MET A 26 -9.13 29.16 -14.20
N MET A 27 -8.97 29.91 -15.30
CA MET A 27 -9.91 30.98 -15.70
C MET A 27 -10.78 30.70 -16.93
N LEU A 28 -10.84 29.46 -17.43
CA LEU A 28 -11.69 29.10 -18.59
C LEU A 28 -12.49 27.82 -18.35
N SER A 29 -13.52 27.93 -17.51
CA SER A 29 -14.69 27.07 -17.57
C SER A 29 -15.88 27.79 -16.97
N GLY A 30 -16.50 28.66 -17.79
CA GLY A 30 -17.88 29.07 -17.58
C GLY A 30 -18.78 27.87 -17.84
N ALA A 31 -19.01 27.06 -16.81
CA ALA A 31 -20.03 26.03 -16.84
C ALA A 31 -21.39 26.72 -16.82
N TYR A 32 -22.14 26.62 -17.91
CA TYR A 32 -23.57 26.91 -17.90
C TYR A 32 -24.23 25.93 -16.93
N ALA A 33 -24.76 26.45 -15.83
CA ALA A 33 -25.57 25.67 -14.91
C ALA A 33 -26.87 25.28 -15.63
N GLN A 34 -26.91 24.07 -16.18
CA GLN A 34 -28.15 23.47 -16.62
C GLN A 34 -28.95 23.12 -15.35
N VAL A 35 -30.11 23.74 -15.18
CA VAL A 35 -31.04 23.41 -14.09
C VAL A 35 -31.38 21.93 -14.22
N ALA A 36 -30.83 21.11 -13.32
CA ALA A 36 -31.15 19.70 -13.26
C ALA A 36 -32.63 19.56 -12.88
N PRO A 37 -33.43 18.74 -13.58
CA PRO A 37 -34.80 18.48 -13.18
C PRO A 37 -34.80 17.87 -11.78
N SER A 38 -35.69 18.34 -10.90
CA SER A 38 -35.87 17.75 -9.57
C SER A 38 -36.45 16.35 -9.74
N ILE A 39 -35.59 15.33 -9.67
CA ILE A 39 -36.02 13.94 -9.64
C ILE A 39 -36.29 13.60 -8.19
N ASP A 40 -37.46 13.01 -7.90
CA ASP A 40 -37.78 12.52 -6.56
C ASP A 40 -36.69 11.57 -6.07
N SER A 41 -36.17 11.82 -4.88
CA SER A 41 -35.17 10.97 -4.27
C SER A 41 -35.83 9.68 -3.76
N LEU A 42 -35.61 8.59 -4.50
CA LEU A 42 -35.97 7.25 -4.02
C LEU A 42 -34.88 6.76 -3.08
N THR A 43 -35.09 6.92 -1.76
CA THR A 43 -34.23 6.30 -0.75
C THR A 43 -34.52 4.81 -0.70
N VAL A 44 -33.67 4.01 -1.36
CA VAL A 44 -33.73 2.55 -1.25
C VAL A 44 -33.18 2.14 0.11
N THR A 45 -34.07 1.90 1.07
CA THR A 45 -33.76 1.29 2.36
C THR A 45 -33.78 -0.23 2.21
N GLY A 46 -32.63 -0.82 1.90
CA GLY A 46 -32.42 -2.26 1.95
C GLY A 46 -31.26 -2.59 2.89
N ILE A 47 -31.42 -3.63 3.72
CA ILE A 47 -30.27 -4.25 4.38
C ILE A 47 -29.56 -5.03 3.28
N GLN A 48 -28.49 -4.45 2.74
CA GLN A 48 -27.60 -5.21 1.87
C GLN A 48 -26.73 -6.07 2.78
N ASP A 49 -27.18 -7.28 3.06
CA ASP A 49 -26.34 -8.27 3.72
C ASP A 49 -25.07 -8.41 2.89
N ALA A 50 -23.92 -8.17 3.53
CA ALA A 50 -22.66 -8.49 2.89
C ALA A 50 -22.72 -9.98 2.50
N PRO A 51 -22.36 -10.36 1.27
CA PRO A 51 -22.34 -11.76 0.88
C PRO A 51 -21.56 -12.55 1.92
N LEU A 52 -21.98 -13.79 2.24
CA LEU A 52 -21.26 -14.66 3.19
C LEU A 52 -19.76 -14.83 2.84
N THR A 53 -19.41 -14.58 1.57
CA THR A 53 -18.06 -14.63 1.03
C THR A 53 -17.28 -13.31 1.14
N GLN A 54 -17.85 -12.26 1.73
CA GLN A 54 -17.19 -10.97 1.91
C GLN A 54 -16.74 -10.79 3.36
N THR A 55 -15.43 -10.61 3.54
CA THR A 55 -14.82 -10.28 4.83
C THR A 55 -14.28 -8.86 4.79
N ILE A 56 -14.60 -8.06 5.80
CA ILE A 56 -14.04 -6.71 5.98
C ILE A 56 -13.25 -6.69 7.28
N LEU A 57 -11.96 -6.34 7.18
CA LEU A 57 -11.08 -6.08 8.31
C LEU A 57 -10.97 -4.56 8.50
N LYS A 58 -11.51 -4.07 9.62
CA LYS A 58 -11.44 -2.67 10.07
C LYS A 58 -11.37 -2.63 11.60
N GLY A 59 -10.85 -1.54 12.16
CA GLY A 59 -10.80 -1.32 13.60
C GLY A 59 -10.11 -2.47 14.33
N GLU A 60 -10.76 -3.02 15.35
CA GLU A 60 -10.22 -4.11 16.17
C GLU A 60 -9.85 -5.36 15.36
N LYS A 61 -10.70 -5.80 14.43
CA LYS A 61 -10.43 -6.97 13.57
C LYS A 61 -9.20 -6.76 12.70
N LEU A 62 -8.99 -5.54 12.21
CA LEU A 62 -7.79 -5.21 11.45
C LEU A 62 -6.56 -5.27 12.34
N ASN A 63 -6.62 -4.69 13.55
CA ASN A 63 -5.51 -4.73 14.49
C ASN A 63 -5.15 -6.17 14.91
N GLN A 64 -6.14 -7.03 15.12
CA GLN A 64 -5.93 -8.46 15.37
C GLN A 64 -5.28 -9.19 14.17
N SER A 65 -5.53 -8.73 12.94
CA SER A 65 -4.91 -9.27 11.74
C SER A 65 -3.48 -8.77 11.49
N ARG A 66 -3.04 -7.72 12.20
CA ARG A 66 -1.67 -7.21 12.10
C ARG A 66 -0.72 -8.21 12.74
N VAL A 67 -0.15 -9.05 11.90
CA VAL A 67 0.96 -9.92 12.24
C VAL A 67 2.26 -9.12 12.23
N ASN A 68 3.20 -9.44 13.12
CA ASN A 68 4.52 -8.78 13.18
C ASN A 68 5.43 -9.23 12.02
N THR A 69 5.04 -8.87 10.81
CA THR A 69 5.74 -9.10 9.54
C THR A 69 5.51 -7.87 8.67
N PRO A 70 6.47 -7.51 7.80
CA PRO A 70 6.29 -6.41 6.87
C PRO A 70 5.44 -6.77 5.64
N ASN A 71 4.92 -8.00 5.57
CA ASN A 71 4.15 -8.51 4.45
C ASN A 71 2.64 -8.31 4.65
N THR A 72 2.05 -7.37 3.91
CA THR A 72 0.61 -7.05 4.03
C THR A 72 -0.31 -8.21 3.63
N ALA A 73 0.11 -9.09 2.72
CA ALA A 73 -0.68 -10.28 2.36
C ALA A 73 -0.87 -11.25 3.55
N ALA A 74 0.05 -11.23 4.52
CA ALA A 74 -0.05 -12.08 5.70
C ALA A 74 -1.22 -11.69 6.63
N MET A 75 -1.72 -10.45 6.54
CA MET A 75 -2.92 -10.01 7.27
C MET A 75 -4.19 -10.77 6.83
N LEU A 76 -4.16 -11.41 5.66
CA LEU A 76 -5.30 -12.09 5.07
C LEU A 76 -5.42 -13.55 5.51
N LEU A 77 -4.40 -14.11 6.16
CA LEU A 77 -4.30 -15.54 6.45
C LEU A 77 -5.34 -16.07 7.44
N ASN A 78 -5.98 -15.19 8.22
CA ASN A 78 -7.08 -15.58 9.12
C ASN A 78 -8.45 -15.59 8.42
N ILE A 79 -8.51 -15.26 7.12
CA ILE A 79 -9.75 -15.29 6.34
C ILE A 79 -9.94 -16.69 5.74
N PRO A 80 -11.06 -17.39 6.01
CA PRO A 80 -11.31 -18.71 5.46
C PRO A 80 -11.22 -18.74 3.93
N GLY A 81 -10.58 -19.78 3.40
CA GLY A 81 -10.37 -19.94 1.95
C GLY A 81 -9.22 -19.11 1.38
N VAL A 82 -8.60 -18.24 2.19
CA VAL A 82 -7.42 -17.46 1.80
C VAL A 82 -6.15 -18.17 2.26
N SER A 83 -5.18 -18.21 1.37
CA SER A 83 -3.81 -18.64 1.61
C SER A 83 -2.86 -17.61 0.99
N MET A 84 -1.57 -17.76 1.20
CA MET A 84 -0.56 -16.87 0.64
C MET A 84 0.59 -17.70 0.09
N TYR A 85 1.06 -17.34 -1.10
CA TYR A 85 2.38 -17.76 -1.54
C TYR A 85 3.40 -16.69 -1.15
N SER A 86 4.42 -17.08 -0.39
CA SER A 86 5.50 -16.16 -0.03
C SER A 86 6.47 -16.04 -1.20
N GLY A 87 6.51 -14.87 -1.84
CA GLY A 87 7.57 -14.47 -2.75
C GLY A 87 8.59 -13.63 -2.00
N GLY A 88 9.25 -14.15 -0.96
CA GLY A 88 10.17 -13.35 -0.15
C GLY A 88 9.54 -12.73 1.09
N GLY A 89 10.19 -11.71 1.64
CA GLY A 89 9.92 -11.14 2.95
C GLY A 89 8.75 -10.15 2.99
N VAL A 90 8.57 -9.37 1.92
CA VAL A 90 7.48 -8.38 1.78
C VAL A 90 6.53 -8.72 0.63
N SER A 91 6.98 -9.54 -0.33
CA SER A 91 6.23 -9.83 -1.55
C SER A 91 5.38 -11.09 -1.46
N GLY A 92 4.49 -11.10 -0.46
CA GLY A 92 3.46 -12.14 -0.35
C GLY A 92 2.32 -11.88 -1.31
N LEU A 93 1.75 -12.96 -1.84
CA LEU A 93 0.67 -12.87 -2.79
C LEU A 93 -0.49 -13.76 -2.36
N PRO A 94 -1.70 -13.19 -2.28
CA PRO A 94 -2.87 -13.93 -1.83
C PRO A 94 -3.30 -14.96 -2.88
N ALA A 95 -3.81 -16.08 -2.38
CA ALA A 95 -4.48 -17.11 -3.15
C ALA A 95 -5.80 -17.45 -2.48
N ILE A 96 -6.89 -17.43 -3.24
CA ILE A 96 -8.24 -17.68 -2.74
C ILE A 96 -8.74 -18.98 -3.39
N HIS A 97 -9.10 -19.96 -2.56
CA HIS A 97 -9.56 -21.29 -3.01
C HIS A 97 -8.61 -21.94 -4.05
N GLY A 98 -7.30 -21.73 -3.91
CA GLY A 98 -6.27 -22.24 -4.81
C GLY A 98 -6.05 -21.41 -6.09
N LEU A 99 -6.87 -20.40 -6.34
CA LEU A 99 -6.64 -19.43 -7.42
C LEU A 99 -5.75 -18.31 -6.89
N ALA A 100 -4.62 -18.11 -7.56
CA ALA A 100 -3.59 -17.18 -7.15
C ALA A 100 -3.26 -16.18 -8.27
N ASP A 101 -2.48 -15.18 -7.89
CA ASP A 101 -1.87 -14.24 -8.81
C ASP A 101 -2.91 -13.37 -9.54
N ASP A 102 -2.73 -13.06 -10.83
CA ASP A 102 -3.66 -12.24 -11.63
C ASP A 102 -5.11 -12.78 -11.68
N ARG A 103 -5.35 -14.01 -11.20
CA ARG A 103 -6.71 -14.54 -11.02
C ARG A 103 -7.43 -13.93 -9.82
N VAL A 104 -6.69 -13.38 -8.86
CA VAL A 104 -7.19 -12.65 -7.68
C VAL A 104 -6.97 -11.16 -7.90
N SER A 105 -8.05 -10.44 -8.16
CA SER A 105 -7.99 -9.00 -8.36
C SER A 105 -7.54 -8.33 -7.06
N THR A 106 -6.38 -7.68 -7.09
CA THR A 106 -5.79 -7.03 -5.93
C THR A 106 -5.61 -5.54 -6.20
N ASN A 107 -6.19 -4.70 -5.34
CA ASN A 107 -6.09 -3.25 -5.45
C ASN A 107 -5.69 -2.59 -4.13
N VAL A 108 -4.96 -1.49 -4.24
CA VAL A 108 -4.55 -0.63 -3.12
C VAL A 108 -5.09 0.76 -3.40
N ASP A 109 -5.84 1.33 -2.45
CA ASP A 109 -6.50 2.63 -2.60
C ASP A 109 -7.39 2.74 -3.86
N GLY A 110 -7.97 1.60 -4.27
CA GLY A 110 -8.80 1.50 -5.48
C GLY A 110 -8.04 1.44 -6.80
N MET A 111 -6.70 1.54 -6.77
CA MET A 111 -5.87 1.33 -7.96
C MET A 111 -5.55 -0.16 -8.13
N PRO A 112 -5.80 -0.75 -9.31
CA PRO A 112 -5.26 -2.06 -9.64
C PRO A 112 -3.75 -1.92 -9.79
N LEU A 113 -2.98 -2.60 -8.93
CA LEU A 113 -1.54 -2.67 -9.06
C LEU A 113 -1.22 -3.96 -9.82
N LEU A 114 -0.61 -3.83 -10.99
CA LEU A 114 -0.13 -4.97 -11.78
C LEU A 114 1.33 -5.23 -11.42
N SER A 115 1.71 -6.51 -11.35
CA SER A 115 3.11 -6.84 -11.17
C SER A 115 3.90 -6.49 -12.43
N SER A 116 4.98 -5.72 -12.27
CA SER A 116 5.87 -5.39 -13.40
C SER A 116 6.96 -6.44 -13.63
N CYS A 117 7.21 -7.31 -12.65
CA CYS A 117 8.11 -8.45 -12.78
C CYS A 117 7.34 -9.67 -13.28
N PRO A 118 7.79 -10.35 -14.35
CA PRO A 118 7.14 -11.58 -14.84
C PRO A 118 7.19 -12.76 -13.86
N ASN A 119 8.02 -12.67 -12.81
CA ASN A 119 8.07 -13.65 -11.72
C ASN A 119 7.25 -13.22 -10.49
N HIS A 120 6.48 -12.13 -10.61
CA HIS A 120 5.60 -11.59 -9.58
C HIS A 120 6.32 -11.30 -8.25
N MET A 121 7.59 -10.90 -8.35
CA MET A 121 8.43 -10.54 -7.20
C MET A 121 8.01 -9.20 -6.58
N ASN A 122 7.37 -8.30 -7.33
CA ASN A 122 6.77 -7.09 -6.79
C ASN A 122 5.25 -7.27 -6.74
N SER A 123 4.81 -7.97 -5.70
CA SER A 123 3.38 -8.21 -5.49
C SER A 123 2.59 -6.90 -5.34
N PRO A 124 1.31 -6.85 -5.72
CA PRO A 124 0.46 -5.69 -5.45
C PRO A 124 0.48 -5.23 -3.98
N LEU A 125 0.51 -6.18 -3.04
CA LEU A 125 0.48 -5.89 -1.61
C LEU A 125 1.85 -5.54 -1.02
N SER A 126 2.97 -5.73 -1.73
CA SER A 126 4.27 -5.28 -1.24
C SER A 126 4.37 -3.76 -1.19
N TYR A 127 3.54 -3.06 -1.98
CA TYR A 127 3.55 -1.60 -2.12
C TYR A 127 2.90 -0.82 -0.97
N ILE A 128 2.26 -1.52 -0.03
CA ILE A 128 1.66 -0.93 1.16
C ILE A 128 2.17 -1.69 2.38
N SER A 129 2.67 -0.98 3.38
CA SER A 129 3.07 -1.55 4.66
C SER A 129 1.84 -1.93 5.49
N PRO A 130 1.90 -2.98 6.32
CA PRO A 130 0.80 -3.35 7.19
C PRO A 130 0.34 -2.17 8.04
N SER A 131 1.24 -1.46 8.71
CA SER A 131 1.00 -0.25 9.52
C SER A 131 0.21 0.85 8.82
N ASN A 132 0.39 1.04 7.50
CA ASN A 132 -0.39 2.02 6.73
C ASN A 132 -1.73 1.47 6.20
N VAL A 133 -2.06 0.19 6.42
CA VAL A 133 -3.38 -0.35 6.06
C VAL A 133 -4.45 0.21 7.01
N GLY A 134 -5.43 0.93 6.47
CA GLY A 134 -6.60 1.41 7.20
C GLY A 134 -7.80 0.46 7.11
N SER A 135 -7.91 -0.30 6.02
CA SER A 135 -8.89 -1.38 5.91
C SER A 135 -8.57 -2.39 4.83
N VAL A 136 -9.10 -3.60 4.99
CA VAL A 136 -9.05 -4.66 3.98
C VAL A 136 -10.46 -5.16 3.73
N LYS A 137 -10.81 -5.38 2.47
CA LYS A 137 -12.01 -6.09 2.03
C LYS A 137 -11.57 -7.25 1.14
N VAL A 138 -11.95 -8.46 1.53
CA VAL A 138 -11.73 -9.68 0.73
C VAL A 138 -13.08 -10.27 0.32
N ILE A 139 -13.22 -10.59 -0.96
CA ILE A 139 -14.36 -11.31 -1.52
C ILE A 139 -13.82 -12.64 -2.02
N THR A 140 -14.19 -13.74 -1.35
CA THR A 140 -13.71 -15.09 -1.66
C THR A 140 -14.64 -15.87 -2.61
N GLY A 141 -15.75 -15.26 -3.01
CA GLY A 141 -16.76 -15.83 -3.88
C GLY A 141 -16.88 -15.05 -5.18
N LEU A 142 -18.10 -14.98 -5.73
CA LEU A 142 -18.37 -14.26 -6.97
C LEU A 142 -18.03 -12.77 -6.82
N SER A 143 -17.08 -12.32 -7.63
CA SER A 143 -16.68 -10.92 -7.69
C SER A 143 -17.81 -10.06 -8.25
N PRO A 144 -18.21 -8.98 -7.57
CA PRO A 144 -19.20 -8.06 -8.12
C PRO A 144 -18.60 -7.32 -9.31
N VAL A 145 -19.44 -6.98 -10.30
CA VAL A 145 -19.01 -6.22 -11.50
C VAL A 145 -18.34 -4.89 -11.12
N SER A 146 -18.77 -4.28 -10.02
CA SER A 146 -18.17 -3.04 -9.47
C SER A 146 -16.72 -3.19 -8.98
N ALA A 147 -16.24 -4.43 -8.82
CA ALA A 147 -14.86 -4.74 -8.47
C ALA A 147 -14.00 -5.18 -9.68
N GLY A 148 -14.54 -5.06 -10.90
CA GLY A 148 -13.88 -5.46 -12.15
C GLY A 148 -14.33 -6.85 -12.63
N GLY A 149 -14.27 -7.06 -13.95
CA GLY A 149 -14.67 -8.32 -14.60
C GLY A 149 -13.59 -9.41 -14.65
N ASP A 150 -12.32 -9.02 -14.52
CA ASP A 150 -11.17 -9.92 -14.68
C ASP A 150 -10.71 -10.53 -13.35
N SER A 151 -11.64 -11.11 -12.59
CA SER A 151 -11.36 -11.78 -11.32
C SER A 151 -12.04 -13.15 -11.28
N LEU A 152 -11.23 -14.20 -11.40
CA LEU A 152 -11.71 -15.59 -11.33
C LEU A 152 -11.72 -16.13 -9.90
N GLY A 153 -10.74 -15.75 -9.08
CA GLY A 153 -10.53 -16.25 -7.73
C GLY A 153 -11.12 -15.40 -6.62
N GLY A 154 -11.46 -14.15 -6.91
CA GLY A 154 -11.98 -13.21 -5.92
C GLY A 154 -11.23 -11.89 -5.89
N VAL A 155 -11.55 -11.06 -4.91
CA VAL A 155 -11.07 -9.68 -4.83
C VAL A 155 -10.41 -9.43 -3.48
N VAL A 156 -9.24 -8.81 -3.50
CA VAL A 156 -8.56 -8.23 -2.34
C VAL A 156 -8.47 -6.73 -2.56
N SER A 157 -9.15 -5.95 -1.72
CA SER A 157 -9.12 -4.50 -1.77
C SER A 157 -8.57 -3.96 -0.47
N VAL A 158 -7.39 -3.35 -0.55
CA VAL A 158 -6.72 -2.71 0.59
C VAL A 158 -6.87 -1.21 0.44
N GLN A 159 -7.16 -0.53 1.53
CA GLN A 159 -7.17 0.93 1.61
C GLN A 159 -6.14 1.34 2.64
N SER A 160 -5.34 2.36 2.32
CA SER A 160 -4.47 2.95 3.33
C SER A 160 -5.29 3.72 4.38
N LEU A 161 -4.63 4.27 5.39
CA LEU A 161 -5.29 5.02 6.46
C LEU A 161 -6.21 6.11 5.88
N PRO A 162 -7.47 6.22 6.36
CA PRO A 162 -8.36 7.28 5.92
C PRO A 162 -7.89 8.63 6.45
N PRO A 163 -8.21 9.74 5.76
CA PRO A 163 -7.94 11.07 6.27
C PRO A 163 -8.71 11.31 7.58
N VAL A 164 -8.09 12.06 8.48
CA VAL A 164 -8.69 12.47 9.77
C VAL A 164 -8.78 13.98 9.79
N PHE A 165 -9.91 14.51 10.25
CA PHE A 165 -10.18 15.94 10.34
C PHE A 165 -10.43 16.34 11.79
N ALA A 166 -10.15 17.60 12.11
CA ALA A 166 -10.46 18.18 13.42
C ALA A 166 -11.95 18.56 13.50
N ASN A 167 -12.44 18.86 14.71
CA ASN A 167 -13.76 19.47 14.83
C ASN A 167 -13.73 20.90 14.28
N LYS A 168 -14.92 21.46 14.01
CA LYS A 168 -15.07 22.79 13.42
C LYS A 168 -14.32 23.87 14.20
N GLY A 169 -13.42 24.59 13.52
CA GLY A 169 -12.60 25.64 14.12
C GLY A 169 -11.43 25.15 14.99
N GLU A 170 -11.18 23.85 15.08
CA GLU A 170 -10.06 23.25 15.81
C GLU A 170 -8.92 22.83 14.87
N THR A 171 -7.76 22.56 15.47
CA THR A 171 -6.66 21.87 14.80
C THR A 171 -6.39 20.54 15.50
N LEU A 172 -6.05 19.53 14.72
CA LEU A 172 -5.68 18.20 15.20
C LEU A 172 -4.23 17.95 14.81
N THR A 173 -3.42 17.54 15.78
CA THR A 173 -2.12 16.91 15.52
C THR A 173 -2.09 15.61 16.27
N GLN A 174 -1.84 14.52 15.56
CA GLN A 174 -1.74 13.20 16.13
C GLN A 174 -0.61 12.43 15.45
N GLY A 175 -0.09 11.42 16.14
CA GLY A 175 0.91 10.56 15.53
C GLY A 175 1.07 9.25 16.29
N GLU A 176 1.70 8.31 15.61
CA GLU A 176 2.05 7.00 16.12
C GLU A 176 3.49 6.71 15.72
N VAL A 177 4.27 6.18 16.65
CA VAL A 177 5.60 5.63 16.38
C VAL A 177 5.61 4.20 16.89
N GLY A 178 6.17 3.30 16.09
CA GLY A 178 6.32 1.91 16.44
C GLY A 178 7.70 1.39 16.09
N ALA A 179 8.12 0.37 16.83
CA ALA A 179 9.35 -0.36 16.61
C ALA A 179 9.09 -1.84 16.82
N SER A 180 9.74 -2.69 16.05
CA SER A 180 9.60 -4.13 16.16
C SER A 180 10.94 -4.84 16.08
N TYR A 181 11.03 -5.96 16.80
CA TYR A 181 12.16 -6.87 16.76
C TYR A 181 11.64 -8.31 16.68
N SER A 182 12.21 -9.10 15.77
CA SER A 182 11.97 -10.54 15.67
C SER A 182 13.29 -11.28 15.81
N SER A 183 13.34 -12.26 16.70
CA SER A 183 14.52 -13.11 16.89
C SER A 183 14.81 -13.96 15.65
N ASN A 184 13.77 -14.43 14.96
CA ASN A 184 13.95 -15.13 13.70
C ASN A 184 14.26 -14.11 12.59
N ALA A 185 15.35 -14.34 11.84
CA ALA A 185 15.98 -13.43 10.90
C ALA A 185 16.62 -12.16 11.50
N THR A 186 16.65 -12.01 12.84
CA THR A 186 17.12 -10.78 13.50
C THR A 186 16.47 -9.53 12.87
N ALA A 187 15.17 -9.62 12.59
CA ALA A 187 14.46 -8.57 11.87
C ALA A 187 14.22 -7.39 12.80
N ILE A 188 14.51 -6.18 12.31
CA ILE A 188 14.26 -4.92 13.00
C ILE A 188 13.40 -4.07 12.08
N GLY A 189 12.30 -3.56 12.62
CA GLY A 189 11.37 -2.68 11.92
C GLY A 189 11.06 -1.43 12.72
N GLY A 190 10.61 -0.40 12.02
CA GLY A 190 10.09 0.82 12.63
C GLY A 190 9.08 1.50 11.72
N ASN A 191 8.10 2.15 12.33
CA ASN A 191 7.06 2.90 11.66
C ASN A 191 6.85 4.26 12.33
N LEU A 192 6.47 5.24 11.52
CA LEU A 192 6.05 6.56 11.95
C LEU A 192 4.84 6.97 11.13
N ASN A 193 3.83 7.48 11.80
CA ASN A 193 2.61 8.04 11.24
C ASN A 193 2.36 9.38 11.92
N VAL A 194 2.22 10.47 11.15
CA VAL A 194 1.92 11.79 11.70
C VAL A 194 0.85 12.45 10.87
N THR A 195 -0.18 12.99 11.53
CA THR A 195 -1.26 13.75 10.92
C THR A 195 -1.33 15.14 11.52
N ALA A 196 -1.46 16.15 10.65
CA ALA A 196 -1.89 17.50 11.00
C ALA A 196 -3.14 17.84 10.19
N ALA A 197 -4.20 18.30 10.86
CA ALA A 197 -5.48 18.55 10.21
C ALA A 197 -6.22 19.75 10.83
N THR A 198 -7.09 20.36 10.03
CA THR A 198 -8.15 21.28 10.46
C THR A 198 -9.50 20.61 10.20
N ASP A 199 -10.59 21.36 10.31
CA ASP A 199 -11.93 20.91 9.95
C ASP A 199 -12.14 20.67 8.44
N GLU A 200 -11.38 21.35 7.58
CA GLU A 200 -11.47 21.18 6.11
C GLU A 200 -10.26 20.48 5.48
N PHE A 201 -9.07 20.55 6.10
CA PHE A 201 -7.83 20.04 5.50
C PHE A 201 -7.19 18.96 6.37
N SER A 202 -6.63 17.93 5.75
CA SER A 202 -5.86 16.89 6.43
C SER A 202 -4.57 16.62 5.67
N ALA A 203 -3.44 16.60 6.38
CA ALA A 203 -2.16 16.19 5.87
C ALA A 203 -1.62 15.06 6.75
N ASN A 204 -1.32 13.93 6.14
CA ASN A 204 -0.80 12.76 6.81
C ASN A 204 0.47 12.26 6.11
N TYR A 205 1.48 11.87 6.89
CA TYR A 205 2.70 11.27 6.39
C TYR A 205 3.00 9.98 7.16
N THR A 206 3.22 8.89 6.42
CA THR A 206 3.61 7.60 6.96
C THR A 206 4.95 7.15 6.38
N ILE A 207 5.79 6.56 7.22
CA ILE A 207 7.01 5.87 6.80
C ILE A 207 7.19 4.58 7.59
N ASP A 208 7.58 3.53 6.88
CA ASP A 208 7.83 2.21 7.41
C ASP A 208 9.13 1.69 6.85
N SER A 209 10.01 1.18 7.71
CA SER A 209 11.28 0.59 7.29
C SER A 209 11.56 -0.68 8.05
N VAL A 210 12.00 -1.70 7.34
CA VAL A 210 12.33 -3.00 7.90
C VAL A 210 13.63 -3.52 7.28
N LYS A 211 14.42 -4.19 8.12
CA LYS A 211 15.60 -4.94 7.71
C LYS A 211 15.60 -6.29 8.39
N ALA A 212 15.79 -7.34 7.62
CA ALA A 212 15.90 -8.70 8.12
C ALA A 212 17.04 -9.45 7.44
N GLY A 213 17.69 -10.33 8.20
CA GLY A 213 18.61 -11.34 7.70
C GLY A 213 17.88 -12.56 7.13
N ASN A 214 18.62 -13.65 6.93
CA ASN A 214 18.01 -14.91 6.54
C ASN A 214 17.32 -15.56 7.76
N TYR A 215 16.10 -16.08 7.57
CA TYR A 215 15.36 -16.75 8.63
C TYR A 215 15.83 -18.19 8.85
N THR A 216 15.48 -18.76 10.01
CA THR A 216 15.74 -20.17 10.35
C THR A 216 14.46 -20.98 10.33
N ALA A 217 14.54 -22.18 9.75
CA ALA A 217 13.48 -23.18 9.79
C ALA A 217 13.45 -23.88 11.17
N GLY A 218 12.38 -24.65 11.42
CA GLY A 218 12.20 -25.38 12.69
C GLY A 218 13.20 -26.51 12.93
N GLY A 219 14.02 -26.87 11.94
CA GLY A 219 15.05 -27.89 12.04
C GLY A 219 16.00 -27.87 10.85
N ASN A 220 16.96 -28.79 10.84
CA ASN A 220 17.88 -28.96 9.73
C ASN A 220 17.13 -29.56 8.53
N PHE A 221 17.17 -28.91 7.38
CA PHE A 221 16.46 -29.36 6.17
C PHE A 221 17.38 -29.51 4.95
N LYS A 222 18.64 -29.06 5.08
CA LYS A 222 19.68 -29.17 4.04
C LYS A 222 21.03 -29.49 4.65
N ALA A 223 21.94 -30.04 3.83
CA ALA A 223 23.34 -30.16 4.21
C ALA A 223 23.96 -28.76 4.46
N PRO A 224 24.97 -28.66 5.34
CA PRO A 224 25.74 -27.42 5.48
C PRO A 224 26.45 -27.12 4.17
N GLY A 225 26.46 -25.85 3.76
CA GLY A 225 27.09 -25.42 2.50
C GLY A 225 27.12 -23.91 2.38
N ASN A 226 28.11 -23.38 1.65
CA ASN A 226 28.31 -21.95 1.38
C ASN A 226 28.32 -21.05 2.63
N GLY A 227 28.82 -21.57 3.77
CA GLY A 227 28.80 -20.84 5.04
C GLY A 227 27.41 -20.65 5.67
N ILE A 228 26.39 -21.33 5.15
CA ILE A 228 25.00 -21.25 5.64
C ILE A 228 24.68 -22.50 6.46
N SER A 229 24.20 -22.30 7.69
CA SER A 229 23.76 -23.37 8.60
C SER A 229 22.71 -24.29 7.94
N PRO A 230 22.67 -25.60 8.28
CA PRO A 230 21.64 -26.55 7.85
C PRO A 230 20.18 -26.13 8.08
N SER A 231 19.93 -25.26 9.07
CA SER A 231 18.59 -24.78 9.42
C SER A 231 18.27 -23.39 8.86
N THR A 232 19.21 -22.69 8.24
CA THR A 232 18.98 -21.35 7.68
C THR A 232 18.42 -21.44 6.27
N VAL A 233 17.30 -20.75 6.01
CA VAL A 233 16.78 -20.56 4.66
C VAL A 233 17.53 -19.41 4.01
N GLY A 234 18.48 -19.74 3.13
CA GLY A 234 19.22 -18.74 2.35
C GLY A 234 18.32 -17.94 1.40
N ALA A 235 18.83 -16.83 0.89
CA ALA A 235 18.07 -15.92 0.01
C ALA A 235 16.70 -15.52 0.58
N SER A 236 16.65 -15.22 1.88
CA SER A 236 15.43 -14.76 2.54
C SER A 236 15.59 -13.44 3.30
N ARG A 237 16.78 -12.84 3.25
CA ARG A 237 17.06 -11.50 3.76
C ARG A 237 16.38 -10.43 2.90
N TYR A 238 15.99 -9.33 3.53
CA TYR A 238 15.36 -8.22 2.82
C TYR A 238 15.54 -6.90 3.56
N ILE A 239 15.42 -5.81 2.81
CA ILE A 239 15.34 -4.44 3.31
C ILE A 239 14.25 -3.76 2.49
N ALA A 240 13.24 -3.21 3.17
CA ALA A 240 12.16 -2.51 2.51
C ALA A 240 11.82 -1.22 3.25
N THR A 241 11.56 -0.16 2.49
CA THR A 241 11.07 1.10 3.01
C THR A 241 9.88 1.57 2.19
N ASN A 242 8.76 1.85 2.86
CA ASN A 242 7.55 2.42 2.27
C ASN A 242 7.29 3.79 2.86
N GLN A 243 6.88 4.73 2.03
CA GLN A 243 6.51 6.09 2.43
C GLN A 243 5.23 6.50 1.71
N GLN A 244 4.37 7.26 2.39
CA GLN A 244 3.18 7.85 1.78
C GLN A 244 2.92 9.24 2.37
N LEU A 245 2.66 10.20 1.51
CA LEU A 245 2.04 11.49 1.83
C LEU A 245 0.59 11.44 1.38
N SER A 246 -0.34 11.74 2.27
CA SER A 246 -1.77 11.86 1.99
C SER A 246 -2.25 13.26 2.33
N LEU A 247 -2.83 13.94 1.34
CA LEU A 247 -3.46 15.24 1.48
C LEU A 247 -4.95 15.06 1.21
N ALA A 248 -5.80 15.59 2.07
CA ALA A 248 -7.24 15.58 1.86
C ALA A 248 -7.84 16.95 2.12
N TRP A 249 -8.85 17.28 1.33
CA TRP A 249 -9.68 18.45 1.50
C TRP A 249 -11.14 18.01 1.51
N GLN A 250 -11.86 18.40 2.55
CA GLN A 250 -13.30 18.17 2.66
C GLN A 250 -14.05 19.50 2.74
N LYS A 251 -15.19 19.55 2.07
CA LYS A 251 -16.15 20.66 2.17
C LYS A 251 -17.56 20.12 1.96
N GLU A 252 -18.42 20.37 2.93
CA GLU A 252 -19.80 19.88 2.93
C GLU A 252 -19.85 18.36 2.69
N ASN A 253 -20.37 17.93 1.54
CA ASN A 253 -20.50 16.52 1.17
C ASN A 253 -19.41 16.04 0.20
N HIS A 254 -18.37 16.84 -0.01
CA HIS A 254 -17.29 16.59 -0.96
C HIS A 254 -15.98 16.30 -0.23
N LEU A 255 -15.27 15.28 -0.70
CA LEU A 255 -13.93 14.91 -0.24
C LEU A 255 -13.04 14.69 -1.46
N ILE A 256 -11.91 15.40 -1.49
CA ILE A 256 -10.82 15.16 -2.43
C ILE A 256 -9.63 14.61 -1.64
N GLU A 257 -9.08 13.50 -2.10
CA GLU A 257 -7.92 12.85 -1.51
C GLU A 257 -6.82 12.74 -2.57
N PHE A 258 -5.62 13.22 -2.25
CA PHE A 258 -4.42 13.04 -3.04
C PHE A 258 -3.39 12.25 -2.22
N LYS A 259 -2.93 11.12 -2.76
CA LYS A 259 -1.91 10.28 -2.14
C LYS A 259 -0.70 10.17 -3.05
N ALA A 260 0.49 10.38 -2.51
CA ALA A 260 1.77 10.15 -3.16
C ALA A 260 2.58 9.13 -2.34
N GLY A 261 2.90 7.99 -2.94
CA GLY A 261 3.65 6.90 -2.33
C GLY A 261 5.04 6.74 -2.96
N TYR A 262 6.03 6.38 -2.13
CA TYR A 262 7.35 5.97 -2.59
C TYR A 262 7.80 4.71 -1.86
N GLN A 263 8.21 3.70 -2.62
CA GLN A 263 8.81 2.48 -2.10
C GLN A 263 10.26 2.36 -2.58
N PHE A 264 11.12 1.94 -1.66
CA PHE A 264 12.49 1.52 -1.97
C PHE A 264 12.83 0.19 -1.31
N ILE A 265 13.18 -0.78 -2.13
CA ILE A 265 13.69 -2.10 -1.71
C ILE A 265 15.09 -2.23 -2.33
N PRO A 266 16.17 -1.91 -1.59
CA PRO A 266 17.52 -2.08 -2.11
C PRO A 266 17.91 -3.55 -2.24
N PHE A 267 17.28 -4.45 -1.50
CA PHE A 267 17.48 -5.88 -1.65
C PHE A 267 16.32 -6.68 -1.05
N GLU A 268 15.87 -7.70 -1.77
CA GLU A 268 15.02 -8.77 -1.24
C GLU A 268 15.42 -10.10 -1.87
N GLY A 269 15.66 -11.10 -1.03
CA GLY A 269 15.98 -12.45 -1.44
C GLY A 269 14.72 -13.31 -1.66
N TYR A 270 14.80 -14.24 -2.60
CA TYR A 270 13.69 -15.12 -2.95
C TYR A 270 14.13 -16.59 -2.94
N ALA A 271 13.98 -17.25 -1.80
CA ALA A 271 14.37 -18.65 -1.62
C ALA A 271 13.64 -19.64 -2.57
N ASN A 272 12.48 -19.24 -3.10
CA ASN A 272 11.68 -20.03 -4.04
C ASN A 272 11.89 -19.63 -5.51
N GLN A 273 12.74 -18.65 -5.81
CA GLN A 273 13.01 -18.18 -7.17
C GLN A 273 14.48 -18.41 -7.54
N ARG A 274 14.78 -18.36 -8.84
CA ARG A 274 16.16 -18.45 -9.35
C ARG A 274 16.90 -17.11 -9.37
N MET A 275 16.29 -16.05 -8.86
CA MET A 275 16.84 -14.70 -8.86
C MET A 275 16.35 -13.92 -7.65
N ASP A 276 17.16 -12.94 -7.23
CA ASP A 276 16.84 -12.00 -6.15
C ASP A 276 16.49 -10.62 -6.71
N MET A 277 15.73 -9.85 -5.94
CA MET A 277 15.48 -8.44 -6.23
C MET A 277 16.65 -7.62 -5.70
N THR A 278 17.50 -7.11 -6.59
CA THR A 278 18.71 -6.36 -6.22
C THR A 278 18.50 -4.84 -6.15
N LYS A 279 17.35 -4.35 -6.62
CA LYS A 279 16.86 -2.98 -6.46
C LYS A 279 15.43 -2.90 -7.00
N ASN A 280 14.52 -2.33 -6.22
CA ASN A 280 13.19 -1.95 -6.69
C ASN A 280 12.82 -0.57 -6.15
N GLN A 281 12.29 0.27 -7.03
CA GLN A 281 11.85 1.62 -6.76
C GLN A 281 10.46 1.79 -7.36
N SER A 282 9.53 2.34 -6.59
CA SER A 282 8.19 2.63 -7.07
C SER A 282 7.74 3.99 -6.56
N GLU A 283 7.12 4.75 -7.47
CA GLU A 283 6.42 5.98 -7.19
C GLU A 283 4.95 5.78 -7.58
N GLN A 284 4.02 6.21 -6.73
CA GLN A 284 2.58 6.04 -6.92
C GLN A 284 1.88 7.35 -6.63
N PHE A 285 0.90 7.70 -7.48
CA PHE A 285 0.09 8.89 -7.31
C PHE A 285 -1.38 8.50 -7.51
N ASN A 286 -2.22 8.86 -6.54
CA ASN A 286 -3.64 8.57 -6.56
C ASN A 286 -4.42 9.84 -6.22
N LEU A 287 -5.36 10.21 -7.10
CA LEU A 287 -6.29 11.30 -6.87
C LEU A 287 -7.71 10.74 -6.88
N LYS A 288 -8.41 10.92 -5.77
CA LYS A 288 -9.75 10.37 -5.56
C LYS A 288 -10.70 11.48 -5.15
N TYR A 289 -11.91 11.42 -5.69
CA TYR A 289 -13.02 12.29 -5.31
C TYR A 289 -14.18 11.44 -4.81
N THR A 290 -14.76 11.83 -3.67
CA THR A 290 -15.97 11.23 -3.11
C THR A 290 -16.96 12.34 -2.81
N GLY A 291 -18.12 12.34 -3.48
CA GLY A 291 -19.23 13.24 -3.21
C GLY A 291 -20.48 12.45 -2.82
N LYS A 292 -21.23 12.93 -1.84
CA LYS A 292 -22.60 12.44 -1.58
C LYS A 292 -23.60 13.49 -2.08
N TYR A 293 -24.50 13.04 -2.95
CA TYR A 293 -25.60 13.84 -3.49
C TYR A 293 -26.80 13.78 -2.56
#